data_AF-A0A8J3X8L1-F1
#
_entry.id   AF-A0A8J3X8L1-F1
#
_cell.length_a   1.000
_cell.length_b   1.000
_cell.length_c   1.000
_cell.angle_alpha   90.00
_cell.angle_beta   90.00
_cell.angle_gamma   90.00
#
_symmetry.space_group_name_H-M   'P 1'
#
loop_
_entity.id
_entity.type
_entity.pdbx_description
1 polymer ?
#
loop_
_entity_poly.entity_id
_entity_poly.type
_entity_poly.pdbx_seq_one_letter_code
_entity_poly.pdbx_strand_id
1 'polypeptide(L)'
;MRSVEPEVFIVARPELDYDELARYLREIGGDSWLDRLERGDFDAQNLAEFAGRLCYRSFEPGLNPNVTRIRTDQTQYLQNILASAHGSVLEHINFSFVLHNVSRVFTHELVRHRPGVAISQESLRFVRLSDLPFWFPDWAKEDAELMKRATAVLDQLEEFQTWMAGHFGLDEEGVKFAEKKHHTSFMRRFAPEGLATGLVWTANVRALRHTIESRTAVGAEEEIRLVFQRIGELMKQEAPALFGDYVVEDGAWVPGWRKV
;
A
#
# COMPACT_ATOMS: atom_id res chain seq x y z
N MET A 1 -14.33 5.95 -24.02
CA MET A 1 -13.93 6.09 -22.60
C MET A 1 -14.59 5.06 -21.64
N ARG A 2 -13.84 4.47 -20.72
CA ARG A 2 -14.33 3.57 -19.64
C ARG A 2 -14.28 4.26 -18.27
N SER A 3 -15.42 4.47 -17.62
CA SER A 3 -15.44 4.97 -16.22
C SER A 3 -15.00 3.87 -15.26
N VAL A 4 -14.17 4.19 -14.28
CA VAL A 4 -13.65 3.24 -13.28
C VAL A 4 -13.64 3.86 -11.88
N GLU A 5 -13.53 3.01 -10.85
CA GLU A 5 -13.32 3.42 -9.46
C GLU A 5 -11.97 2.88 -8.97
N PRO A 6 -11.18 3.65 -8.20
CA PRO A 6 -9.99 3.14 -7.55
C PRO A 6 -10.31 1.89 -6.74
N GLU A 7 -9.37 0.95 -6.65
CA GLU A 7 -9.53 -0.29 -5.88
C GLU A 7 -8.23 -0.64 -5.16
N VAL A 8 -8.37 -1.27 -4.00
CA VAL A 8 -7.24 -1.68 -3.16
C VAL A 8 -7.40 -3.15 -2.81
N PHE A 9 -6.37 -3.94 -3.10
CA PHE A 9 -6.33 -5.36 -2.78
C PHE A 9 -5.08 -5.67 -1.98
N ILE A 10 -5.20 -6.35 -0.84
CA ILE A 10 -4.03 -6.93 -0.15
C ILE A 10 -3.69 -8.25 -0.86
N VAL A 11 -2.49 -8.33 -1.42
CA VAL A 11 -2.02 -9.50 -2.18
C VAL A 11 -0.86 -10.24 -1.51
N ALA A 12 -0.24 -9.62 -0.49
CA ALA A 12 0.71 -10.31 0.38
C ALA A 12 0.68 -9.72 1.79
N ARG A 13 0.83 -10.60 2.77
CA ARG A 13 0.93 -10.30 4.20
C ARG A 13 2.07 -11.15 4.81
N PRO A 14 2.60 -10.78 5.99
CA PRO A 14 3.61 -11.58 6.67
C PRO A 14 3.07 -12.97 7.03
N GLU A 15 3.93 -13.97 6.91
CA GLU A 15 3.69 -15.33 7.38
C GLU A 15 4.93 -15.78 8.16
N LEU A 16 4.73 -16.33 9.35
CA LEU A 16 5.79 -16.76 10.24
C LEU A 16 6.09 -18.25 10.09
N ASP A 17 7.37 -18.59 10.02
CA ASP A 17 7.83 -19.96 10.23
C ASP A 17 7.88 -20.26 11.73
N TYR A 18 6.80 -20.84 12.25
CA TYR A 18 6.67 -21.16 13.67
C TYR A 18 7.62 -22.28 14.14
N ASP A 19 8.05 -23.17 13.24
CA ASP A 19 8.97 -24.24 13.60
C ASP A 19 10.38 -23.68 13.84
N GLU A 20 10.82 -22.76 12.97
CA GLU A 20 12.09 -22.06 13.14
C GLU A 20 12.06 -21.08 14.32
N LEU A 21 10.95 -20.38 14.56
CA LEU A 21 10.76 -19.60 15.78
C LEU A 21 10.90 -20.48 17.02
N ALA A 22 10.25 -21.65 17.03
CA ALA A 22 10.33 -22.57 18.16
C ALA A 22 11.72 -23.15 18.35
N ARG A 23 12.45 -23.42 17.25
CA ARG A 23 13.85 -23.86 17.31
C ARG A 23 14.72 -22.80 17.99
N TYR A 24 14.62 -21.55 17.56
CA TYR A 24 15.35 -20.43 18.17
C TYR A 24 14.97 -20.21 19.64
N LEU A 25 13.68 -20.20 19.95
CA LEU A 25 13.20 -19.94 21.31
C LEU A 25 13.67 -20.99 22.32
N ARG A 26 13.72 -22.27 21.92
CA ARG A 26 14.30 -23.34 22.74
C ARG A 26 15.78 -23.13 23.03
N GLU A 27 16.56 -22.63 22.07
CA GLU A 27 17.98 -22.32 22.28
C GLU A 27 18.19 -21.23 23.34
N ILE A 28 17.26 -20.28 23.44
CA ILE A 28 17.35 -19.17 24.39
C ILE A 28 16.51 -19.33 25.66
N GLY A 29 15.75 -20.42 25.78
CA GLY A 29 14.86 -20.72 26.92
C GLY A 29 13.59 -19.87 26.98
N GLY A 30 13.07 -19.39 25.84
CA GLY A 30 11.88 -18.53 25.75
C GLY A 30 10.67 -19.17 25.07
N ASP A 31 10.63 -20.50 25.00
CA ASP A 31 9.66 -21.27 24.22
C ASP A 31 8.22 -21.14 24.70
N SER A 32 7.99 -20.88 25.99
CA SER A 32 6.68 -20.59 26.57
C SER A 32 6.04 -19.28 26.09
N TRP A 33 6.76 -18.44 25.32
CA TRP A 33 6.13 -17.34 24.59
C TRP A 33 5.18 -17.86 23.50
N LEU A 34 5.47 -19.00 22.88
CA LEU A 34 4.64 -19.59 21.82
C LEU A 34 3.24 -19.98 22.30
N ASP A 35 3.10 -20.32 23.58
CA ASP A 35 1.83 -20.70 24.20
C ASP A 35 0.86 -19.52 24.30
N ARG A 36 1.35 -18.29 24.11
CA ARG A 36 0.59 -17.04 24.23
C ARG A 36 0.13 -16.48 22.88
N LEU A 37 0.52 -17.12 21.78
CA LEU A 37 0.26 -16.62 20.43
C LEU A 37 -1.01 -17.23 19.85
N GLU A 38 -1.86 -16.36 19.33
CA GLU A 38 -2.82 -16.72 18.31
C GLU A 38 -2.07 -16.77 16.96
N ARG A 39 -2.24 -17.83 16.18
CA ARG A 39 -1.49 -18.07 14.93
C ARG A 39 -2.34 -17.82 13.69
N GLY A 40 -1.70 -17.59 12.54
CA GLY A 40 -2.38 -17.40 11.27
C GLY A 40 -2.69 -15.92 11.05
N ASP A 41 -3.92 -15.50 11.34
CA ASP A 41 -4.37 -14.13 11.07
C ASP A 41 -3.61 -13.05 11.88
N PHE A 42 -2.81 -13.44 12.86
CA PHE A 42 -2.05 -12.54 13.75
C PHE A 42 -0.55 -12.50 13.46
N ASP A 43 -0.06 -13.14 12.40
CA ASP A 43 1.38 -13.27 12.09
C ASP A 43 2.10 -11.93 12.01
N ALA A 44 1.44 -10.88 11.51
CA ALA A 44 1.98 -9.52 11.51
C ALA A 44 2.26 -8.99 12.93
N GLN A 45 1.33 -9.19 13.86
CA GLN A 45 1.48 -8.77 15.26
C GLN A 45 2.49 -9.63 16.00
N ASN A 46 2.46 -10.94 15.76
CA ASN A 46 3.40 -11.90 16.33
C ASN A 46 4.85 -11.58 15.91
N LEU A 47 5.06 -11.22 14.64
CA LEU A 47 6.37 -10.82 14.14
C LEU A 47 6.86 -9.53 14.81
N ALA A 48 5.98 -8.53 14.97
CA ALA A 48 6.29 -7.30 15.67
C ALA A 48 6.66 -7.54 17.15
N GLU A 49 5.87 -8.36 17.85
CA GLU A 49 6.16 -8.72 19.24
C GLU A 49 7.47 -9.49 19.37
N PHE A 50 7.69 -10.48 18.50
CA PHE A 50 8.92 -11.26 18.46
C PHE A 50 10.15 -10.37 18.29
N ALA A 51 10.15 -9.50 17.27
CA ALA A 51 11.25 -8.58 17.00
C ALA A 51 11.50 -7.61 18.17
N GLY A 52 10.42 -7.11 18.80
CA GLY A 52 10.54 -6.27 20.00
C GLY A 52 11.14 -7.00 21.19
N ARG A 53 10.70 -8.23 21.46
CA ARG A 53 11.17 -9.04 22.61
C ARG A 53 12.61 -9.47 22.43
N LEU A 54 13.02 -9.78 21.21
CA LEU A 54 14.38 -10.18 20.86
C LEU A 54 15.41 -9.13 21.32
N CYS A 55 15.13 -7.84 21.11
CA CYS A 55 16.00 -6.72 21.52
C CYS A 55 16.36 -6.70 23.01
N TYR A 56 15.48 -7.22 23.87
CA TYR A 56 15.65 -7.21 25.33
C TYR A 56 15.72 -8.61 25.95
N ARG A 57 15.69 -9.67 25.13
CA ARG A 57 15.46 -11.06 25.54
C ARG A 57 14.30 -11.18 26.54
N SER A 58 13.20 -10.49 26.28
CA SER A 58 12.06 -10.37 27.20
C SER A 58 10.92 -11.36 26.89
N PHE A 59 11.27 -12.57 26.44
CA PHE A 59 10.31 -13.65 26.21
C PHE A 59 9.78 -14.24 27.53
N GLU A 60 10.66 -14.39 28.52
CA GLU A 60 10.38 -14.81 29.90
C GLU A 60 11.16 -13.94 30.89
N PRO A 61 10.65 -13.72 32.13
CA PRO A 61 11.42 -13.08 33.19
C PRO A 61 12.71 -13.86 33.48
N GLY A 62 13.81 -13.13 33.71
CA GLY A 62 15.10 -13.74 34.07
C GLY A 62 15.99 -14.17 32.90
N LEU A 63 15.49 -14.26 31.65
CA LEU A 63 16.34 -14.48 30.47
C LEU A 63 17.32 -13.33 30.22
N ASN A 64 16.91 -12.13 30.61
CA ASN A 64 17.77 -10.97 30.78
C ASN A 64 17.73 -10.60 32.27
N PRO A 65 18.87 -10.55 32.98
CA PRO A 65 18.91 -10.19 34.40
C PRO A 65 18.25 -8.84 34.73
N ASN A 66 18.18 -7.93 33.75
CA ASN A 66 17.52 -6.62 33.91
C ASN A 66 15.99 -6.68 33.72
N VAL A 67 15.44 -7.80 33.24
CA VAL A 67 14.00 -7.99 32.96
C VAL A 67 13.40 -8.88 34.04
N THR A 68 12.78 -8.24 35.03
CA THR A 68 12.13 -8.91 36.17
C THR A 68 10.63 -9.11 35.97
N ARG A 69 10.03 -8.42 35.00
CA ARG A 69 8.62 -8.52 34.63
C ARG A 69 8.48 -8.38 33.12
N ILE A 70 7.48 -9.05 32.57
CA ILE A 70 7.11 -8.95 31.16
C ILE A 70 5.61 -8.63 31.04
N ARG A 71 5.23 -7.97 29.95
CA ARG A 71 3.82 -7.91 29.55
C ARG A 71 3.48 -9.22 28.85
N THR A 72 2.34 -9.81 29.18
CA THR A 72 1.84 -11.05 28.57
C THR A 72 0.75 -10.79 27.54
N ASP A 73 0.03 -9.68 27.66
CA ASP A 73 -0.96 -9.23 26.67
C ASP A 73 -0.25 -8.60 25.46
N GLN A 74 -0.44 -9.18 24.27
CA GLN A 74 0.20 -8.74 23.03
C GLN A 74 -0.22 -7.32 22.66
N THR A 75 -1.52 -7.00 22.78
CA THR A 75 -2.04 -5.68 22.43
C THR A 75 -1.39 -4.58 23.26
N GLN A 76 -1.31 -4.75 24.59
CA GLN A 76 -0.61 -3.83 25.49
C GLN A 76 0.89 -3.76 25.19
N TYR A 77 1.52 -4.88 24.79
CA TYR A 77 2.93 -4.88 24.40
C TYR A 77 3.17 -4.03 23.14
N LEU A 78 2.36 -4.22 22.10
CA LEU A 78 2.46 -3.49 20.84
C LEU A 78 2.07 -2.01 21.00
N GLN A 79 1.04 -1.70 21.79
CA GLN A 79 0.72 -0.31 22.15
C GLN A 79 1.88 0.38 22.89
N ASN A 80 2.60 -0.33 23.75
CA ASN A 80 3.79 0.21 24.40
C ASN A 80 4.92 0.46 23.39
N ILE A 81 5.10 -0.38 22.35
CA ILE A 81 6.04 -0.12 21.26
C ILE A 81 5.70 1.21 20.56
N LEU A 82 4.42 1.42 20.23
CA LEU A 82 3.96 2.66 19.60
C LEU A 82 4.20 3.88 20.51
N ALA A 83 3.77 3.79 21.78
CA ALA A 83 3.93 4.87 22.76
C ALA A 83 5.40 5.22 23.05
N SER A 84 6.30 4.23 22.96
CA SER A 84 7.75 4.43 23.16
C SER A 84 8.47 4.88 21.87
N ALA A 85 7.75 5.04 20.75
CA ALA A 85 8.31 5.36 19.43
C ALA A 85 9.41 4.38 18.98
N HIS A 86 9.26 3.09 19.29
CA HIS A 86 10.19 2.03 18.87
C HIS A 86 9.89 1.56 17.44
N GLY A 87 9.80 2.49 16.48
CA GLY A 87 9.31 2.19 15.13
C GLY A 87 10.17 1.28 14.28
N SER A 88 11.45 1.09 14.61
CA SER A 88 12.29 0.13 13.88
C SER A 88 11.74 -1.29 13.96
N VAL A 89 11.05 -1.65 15.05
CA VAL A 89 10.36 -2.95 15.17
C VAL A 89 9.29 -3.11 14.09
N LEU A 90 8.61 -2.01 13.72
CA LEU A 90 7.54 -2.01 12.73
C LEU A 90 8.06 -2.16 11.29
N GLU A 91 9.36 -2.00 11.05
CA GLU A 91 9.95 -2.10 9.72
C GLU A 91 10.09 -3.55 9.24
N HIS A 92 10.00 -4.52 10.15
CA HIS A 92 10.05 -5.95 9.83
C HIS A 92 8.75 -6.48 9.19
N ILE A 93 7.63 -5.80 9.40
CA ILE A 93 6.28 -6.25 9.03
C ILE A 93 5.89 -5.60 7.71
N ASN A 94 5.75 -6.39 6.64
CA ASN A 94 5.51 -5.89 5.28
C ASN A 94 4.18 -6.40 4.70
N PHE A 95 3.45 -5.50 4.05
CA PHE A 95 2.24 -5.82 3.29
C PHE A 95 2.43 -5.38 1.83
N SER A 96 1.85 -6.13 0.90
CA SER A 96 1.81 -5.74 -0.52
C SER A 96 0.38 -5.55 -0.98
N PHE A 97 0.15 -4.42 -1.64
CA PHE A 97 -1.13 -4.02 -2.17
C PHE A 97 -1.08 -3.98 -3.69
N VAL A 98 -2.13 -4.44 -4.36
CA VAL A 98 -2.44 -4.00 -5.71
C VAL A 98 -3.36 -2.80 -5.60
N LEU A 99 -2.90 -1.67 -6.13
CA LEU A 99 -3.70 -0.46 -6.29
C LEU A 99 -4.10 -0.41 -7.76
N HIS A 100 -5.39 -0.58 -8.03
CA HIS A 100 -5.94 -0.66 -9.37
C HIS A 100 -6.89 0.50 -9.65
N ASN A 101 -7.06 0.84 -10.93
CA ASN A 101 -7.88 1.96 -11.38
C ASN A 101 -7.53 3.30 -10.71
N VAL A 102 -6.28 3.48 -10.30
CA VAL A 102 -5.75 4.72 -9.73
C VAL A 102 -5.09 5.56 -10.82
N SER A 103 -5.25 6.87 -10.80
CA SER A 103 -4.74 7.75 -11.85
C SER A 103 -3.22 7.87 -11.84
N ARG A 104 -2.64 8.33 -12.96
CA ARG A 104 -1.22 8.69 -12.99
C ARG A 104 -0.92 9.87 -12.04
N VAL A 105 -1.86 10.79 -11.82
CA VAL A 105 -1.78 11.84 -10.78
C VAL A 105 -1.52 11.21 -9.40
N PHE A 106 -2.38 10.29 -8.97
CA PHE A 106 -2.23 9.56 -7.71
C PHE A 106 -0.86 8.88 -7.62
N THR A 107 -0.47 8.14 -8.66
CA THR A 107 0.80 7.40 -8.62
C THR A 107 2.00 8.32 -8.54
N HIS A 108 1.94 9.50 -9.14
CA HIS A 108 3.02 10.48 -9.12
C HIS A 108 3.23 11.08 -7.72
N GLU A 109 2.16 11.17 -6.91
CA GLU A 109 2.23 11.52 -5.50
C GLU A 109 2.71 10.36 -4.62
N LEU A 110 2.23 9.14 -4.90
CA LEU A 110 2.56 7.95 -4.13
C LEU A 110 4.05 7.59 -4.20
N VAL A 111 4.66 7.64 -5.39
CA VAL A 111 6.08 7.27 -5.60
C VAL A 111 7.07 8.21 -4.90
N ARG A 112 6.59 9.29 -4.27
CA ARG A 112 7.41 10.21 -3.46
C ARG A 112 7.71 9.67 -2.06
N HIS A 113 6.92 8.71 -1.59
CA HIS A 113 7.22 7.91 -0.40
C HIS A 113 8.30 6.90 -0.76
N ARG A 114 9.44 6.93 -0.06
CA ARG A 114 10.65 6.17 -0.43
C ARG A 114 11.12 5.18 0.64
N PRO A 115 11.18 5.56 1.93
CA PRO A 115 11.64 4.63 2.96
C PRO A 115 10.64 3.51 3.18
N GLY A 116 11.12 2.27 3.26
CA GLY A 116 10.29 1.11 3.63
C GLY A 116 9.24 0.72 2.59
N VAL A 117 9.40 1.13 1.32
CA VAL A 117 8.45 0.80 0.25
C VAL A 117 9.14 0.21 -0.99
N ALA A 118 8.40 -0.58 -1.76
CA ALA A 118 8.78 -1.07 -3.09
C ALA A 118 7.60 -0.92 -4.06
N ILE A 119 7.89 -0.61 -5.34
CA ILE A 119 6.88 -0.23 -6.33
C ILE A 119 7.13 -0.95 -7.64
N SER A 120 6.08 -1.58 -8.19
CA SER A 120 6.04 -2.06 -9.57
C SER A 120 4.80 -1.53 -10.24
N GLN A 121 4.97 -0.67 -11.24
CA GLN A 121 3.87 0.02 -11.91
C GLN A 121 3.76 -0.41 -13.37
N GLU A 122 2.53 -0.47 -13.86
CA GLU A 122 2.23 -0.65 -15.27
C GLU A 122 3.03 0.34 -16.14
N SER A 123 3.70 -0.20 -17.16
CA SER A 123 4.60 0.58 -17.98
C SER A 123 3.91 1.06 -19.24
N LEU A 124 3.62 2.36 -19.32
CA LEU A 124 3.16 3.00 -20.55
C LEU A 124 4.21 3.01 -21.69
N ARG A 125 5.40 2.44 -21.48
CA ARG A 125 6.34 2.14 -22.59
C ARG A 125 5.99 0.84 -23.31
N PHE A 126 5.24 -0.04 -22.64
CA PHE A 126 4.93 -1.41 -23.08
C PHE A 126 3.43 -1.58 -23.31
N VAL A 127 2.61 -1.11 -22.37
CA VAL A 127 1.16 -1.17 -22.46
C VAL A 127 0.68 -0.13 -23.45
N ARG A 128 -0.11 -0.60 -24.42
CA ARG A 128 -0.77 0.22 -25.42
C ARG A 128 -2.15 0.62 -24.92
N LEU A 129 -2.49 1.89 -25.08
CA LEU A 129 -3.76 2.46 -24.66
C LEU A 129 -4.80 2.28 -25.75
N SER A 130 -5.51 1.15 -25.73
CA SER A 130 -6.70 0.93 -26.56
C SER A 130 -7.96 1.52 -25.94
N ASP A 131 -7.96 1.66 -24.61
CA ASP A 131 -8.96 2.35 -23.82
C ASP A 131 -8.26 3.33 -22.87
N LEU A 132 -8.95 4.41 -22.53
CA LEU A 132 -8.54 5.37 -21.51
C LEU A 132 -9.49 5.25 -20.31
N PRO A 133 -9.24 4.31 -19.38
CA PRO A 133 -10.01 4.24 -18.15
C PRO A 133 -9.76 5.51 -17.33
N PHE A 134 -10.82 6.06 -16.74
CA PHE A 134 -10.78 7.33 -16.03
C PHE A 134 -11.71 7.32 -14.83
N TRP A 135 -11.23 7.82 -13.69
CA TRP A 135 -12.03 8.01 -12.49
C TRP A 135 -12.47 9.47 -12.37
N PHE A 136 -13.72 9.68 -11.97
CA PHE A 136 -14.26 11.00 -11.66
C PHE A 136 -14.73 11.02 -10.20
N PRO A 137 -14.42 12.06 -9.42
CA PRO A 137 -15.02 12.23 -8.11
C PRO A 137 -16.52 12.51 -8.24
N ASP A 138 -17.28 12.24 -7.18
CA ASP A 138 -18.75 12.29 -7.22
C ASP A 138 -19.28 13.69 -7.57
N TRP A 139 -18.65 14.75 -7.04
CA TRP A 139 -19.01 16.12 -7.36
C TRP A 139 -18.85 16.45 -8.87
N ALA A 140 -17.90 15.80 -9.55
CA ALA A 140 -17.70 16.00 -10.98
C ALA A 140 -18.76 15.23 -11.80
N LYS A 141 -19.15 14.03 -11.34
CA LYS A 141 -20.20 13.21 -11.97
C LYS A 141 -21.57 13.90 -11.94
N GLU A 142 -21.83 14.73 -10.94
CA GLU A 142 -23.07 15.50 -10.79
C GLU A 142 -23.20 16.67 -11.79
N ASP A 143 -22.10 17.12 -12.38
CA ASP A 143 -22.10 18.16 -13.42
C ASP A 143 -22.17 17.53 -14.82
N ALA A 144 -23.40 17.50 -15.37
CA ALA A 144 -23.67 16.93 -16.68
C ALA A 144 -22.94 17.64 -17.84
N GLU A 145 -22.72 18.96 -17.74
CA GLU A 145 -22.00 19.69 -18.79
C GLU A 145 -20.50 19.36 -18.75
N LEU A 146 -19.91 19.34 -17.54
CA LEU A 146 -18.53 18.93 -17.32
C LEU A 146 -18.30 17.52 -17.84
N MET A 147 -19.14 16.56 -17.44
CA MET A 147 -19.00 15.16 -17.87
C MET A 147 -19.10 15.02 -19.39
N LYS A 148 -20.02 15.74 -20.03
CA LYS A 148 -20.14 15.74 -21.51
C LYS A 148 -18.86 16.25 -22.18
N ARG A 149 -18.32 17.38 -21.71
CA ARG A 149 -17.10 17.98 -22.29
C ARG A 149 -15.87 17.12 -22.02
N ALA A 150 -15.72 16.61 -20.80
CA ALA A 150 -14.61 15.74 -20.41
C ALA A 150 -14.60 14.44 -21.23
N THR A 151 -15.77 13.78 -21.36
CA THR A 151 -15.91 12.57 -22.17
C THR A 151 -15.51 12.81 -23.61
N ALA A 152 -15.97 13.91 -24.22
CA ALA A 152 -15.61 14.25 -25.61
C ALA A 152 -14.10 14.43 -25.81
N VAL A 153 -13.38 15.02 -24.84
CA VAL A 153 -11.92 15.15 -24.89
C VAL A 153 -11.24 13.79 -24.76
N LEU A 154 -11.69 12.94 -23.84
CA LEU A 154 -11.13 11.62 -23.62
C LEU A 154 -11.35 10.70 -24.83
N ASP A 155 -12.53 10.76 -25.45
CA ASP A 155 -12.82 9.99 -26.67
C ASP A 155 -11.90 10.41 -27.82
N GLN A 156 -11.64 11.72 -28.01
CA GLN A 156 -10.67 12.19 -29.02
C GLN A 156 -9.25 11.67 -28.75
N LEU A 157 -8.82 11.62 -27.48
CA LEU A 157 -7.51 11.07 -27.12
C LEU A 157 -7.44 9.56 -27.39
N GLU A 158 -8.51 8.82 -27.08
CA GLU A 158 -8.62 7.37 -27.32
C GLU A 158 -8.60 7.04 -28.83
N GLU A 159 -9.36 7.80 -29.63
CA GLU A 159 -9.34 7.73 -31.09
C GLU A 159 -7.94 8.02 -31.64
N PHE A 160 -7.25 9.04 -31.11
CA PHE A 160 -5.90 9.38 -31.55
C PHE A 160 -4.87 8.29 -31.20
N GLN A 161 -4.97 7.66 -30.03
CA GLN A 161 -4.14 6.50 -29.66
C GLN A 161 -4.32 5.35 -30.65
N THR A 162 -5.57 5.03 -30.98
CA THR A 162 -5.92 3.96 -31.92
C THR A 162 -5.43 4.29 -33.33
N TRP A 163 -5.63 5.52 -33.79
CA TRP A 163 -5.14 5.99 -35.07
C TRP A 163 -3.61 5.90 -35.16
N MET A 164 -2.87 6.34 -34.14
CA MET A 164 -1.41 6.22 -34.11
C MET A 164 -0.95 4.76 -34.22
N ALA A 165 -1.61 3.84 -33.53
CA ALA A 165 -1.28 2.41 -33.60
C ALA A 165 -1.44 1.86 -35.02
N GLY A 166 -2.54 2.22 -35.71
CA GLY A 166 -2.75 1.85 -37.11
C GLY A 166 -1.79 2.54 -38.07
N HIS A 167 -1.52 3.83 -37.86
CA HIS A 167 -0.60 4.62 -38.69
C HIS A 167 0.85 4.09 -38.63
N PHE A 168 1.28 3.61 -37.46
CA PHE A 168 2.59 2.97 -37.29
C PHE A 168 2.59 1.47 -37.64
N GLY A 169 1.47 0.91 -38.12
CA GLY A 169 1.39 -0.50 -38.49
C GLY A 169 1.66 -1.46 -37.32
N LEU A 170 1.37 -1.07 -36.06
CA LEU A 170 1.82 -1.83 -34.88
C LEU A 170 1.23 -3.25 -34.78
N ASP A 171 0.13 -3.50 -35.48
CA ASP A 171 -0.55 -4.80 -35.54
C ASP A 171 -0.22 -5.59 -36.83
N GLU A 172 0.64 -5.06 -37.70
CA GLU A 172 1.11 -5.78 -38.89
C GLU A 172 1.97 -6.99 -38.51
N GLU A 173 1.91 -8.03 -39.34
CA GLU A 173 2.67 -9.26 -39.13
C GLU A 173 4.17 -8.99 -39.26
N GLY A 174 4.96 -9.55 -38.35
CA GLY A 174 6.43 -9.43 -38.37
C GLY A 174 6.99 -8.17 -37.69
N VAL A 175 6.16 -7.22 -37.24
CA VAL A 175 6.64 -6.05 -36.49
C VAL A 175 7.27 -6.47 -35.16
N LYS A 176 8.54 -6.12 -34.98
CA LYS A 176 9.34 -6.53 -33.82
C LYS A 176 8.86 -5.82 -32.56
N PHE A 177 8.93 -6.51 -31.42
CA PHE A 177 8.56 -5.93 -30.13
C PHE A 177 9.32 -4.62 -29.79
N ALA A 178 10.60 -4.53 -30.16
CA ALA A 178 11.42 -3.34 -29.94
C ALA A 178 10.87 -2.09 -30.67
N GLU A 179 10.30 -2.29 -31.86
CA GLU A 179 9.67 -1.24 -32.66
C GLU A 179 8.32 -0.84 -32.05
N LYS A 180 7.49 -1.83 -31.68
CA LYS A 180 6.23 -1.57 -30.94
C LYS A 180 6.50 -0.72 -29.69
N LYS A 181 7.48 -1.13 -28.88
CA LYS A 181 7.91 -0.41 -27.67
C LYS A 181 8.42 1.01 -27.98
N HIS A 182 9.13 1.23 -29.07
CA HIS A 182 9.61 2.56 -29.47
C HIS A 182 8.44 3.50 -29.75
N HIS A 183 7.47 3.07 -30.56
CA HIS A 183 6.28 3.85 -30.89
C HIS A 183 5.34 4.03 -29.70
N THR A 184 5.04 2.96 -28.94
CA THR A 184 4.23 3.05 -27.71
C THR A 184 4.82 4.04 -26.71
N SER A 185 6.16 4.05 -26.56
CA SER A 185 6.85 5.02 -25.70
C SER A 185 6.72 6.48 -26.17
N PHE A 186 6.46 6.73 -27.45
CA PHE A 186 6.12 8.06 -27.96
C PHE A 186 4.62 8.34 -27.76
N MET A 187 3.75 7.42 -28.14
CA MET A 187 2.28 7.54 -28.06
C MET A 187 1.79 7.91 -26.66
N ARG A 188 2.42 7.38 -25.59
CA ARG A 188 2.07 7.72 -24.20
C ARG A 188 2.19 9.20 -23.85
N ARG A 189 2.91 10.01 -24.65
CA ARG A 189 3.03 11.46 -24.44
C ARG A 189 1.69 12.18 -24.60
N PHE A 190 0.72 11.54 -25.24
CA PHE A 190 -0.64 12.01 -25.42
C PHE A 190 -1.63 11.37 -24.43
N ALA A 191 -1.16 10.54 -23.50
CA ALA A 191 -2.01 10.02 -22.43
C ALA A 191 -2.29 11.13 -21.40
N PRO A 192 -3.54 11.28 -20.92
CA PRO A 192 -3.84 12.22 -19.86
C PRO A 192 -3.24 11.76 -18.52
N GLU A 193 -2.88 12.68 -17.64
CA GLU A 193 -2.42 12.34 -16.27
C GLU A 193 -3.53 11.69 -15.43
N GLY A 194 -4.80 11.94 -15.76
CA GLY A 194 -5.93 11.25 -15.12
C GLY A 194 -6.15 9.80 -15.58
N LEU A 195 -5.34 9.29 -16.52
CA LEU A 195 -5.41 7.90 -16.97
C LEU A 195 -5.28 6.95 -15.77
N ALA A 196 -6.30 6.13 -15.57
CA ALA A 196 -6.30 5.09 -14.56
C ALA A 196 -5.32 3.96 -14.96
N THR A 197 -4.59 3.46 -13.98
CA THR A 197 -3.54 2.47 -14.14
C THR A 197 -3.50 1.53 -12.93
N GLY A 198 -2.53 0.61 -12.92
CA GLY A 198 -2.30 -0.31 -11.82
C GLY A 198 -0.86 -0.32 -11.34
N LEU A 199 -0.67 -0.57 -10.05
CA LEU A 199 0.63 -0.87 -9.48
C LEU A 199 0.54 -1.85 -8.31
N VAL A 200 1.64 -2.55 -8.08
CA VAL A 200 1.96 -3.17 -6.80
C VAL A 200 2.72 -2.15 -5.96
N TRP A 201 2.26 -1.95 -4.74
CA TRP A 201 2.91 -1.14 -3.72
C TRP A 201 3.12 -2.01 -2.47
N THR A 202 4.37 -2.28 -2.12
CA THR A 202 4.73 -2.97 -0.88
C THR A 202 5.22 -1.94 0.11
N ALA A 203 4.79 -2.04 1.38
CA ALA A 203 5.20 -1.14 2.44
C ALA A 203 5.31 -1.87 3.78
N ASN A 204 6.32 -1.51 4.57
CA ASN A 204 6.38 -1.92 5.96
C ASN A 204 5.40 -1.12 6.83
N VAL A 205 5.05 -1.63 8.01
CA VAL A 205 4.06 -0.99 8.90
C VAL A 205 4.46 0.43 9.29
N ARG A 206 5.76 0.70 9.47
CA ARG A 206 6.23 2.06 9.77
C ARG A 206 5.92 3.03 8.62
N ALA A 207 6.23 2.63 7.39
CA ALA A 207 5.93 3.40 6.20
C ALA A 207 4.42 3.55 5.99
N LEU A 208 3.63 2.49 6.18
CA LEU A 208 2.17 2.52 6.11
C LEU A 208 1.59 3.55 7.07
N ARG A 209 1.99 3.53 8.34
CA ARG A 209 1.51 4.50 9.35
C ARG A 209 1.81 5.94 8.93
N HIS A 210 3.03 6.21 8.49
CA HIS A 210 3.43 7.53 8.00
C HIS A 210 2.60 7.97 6.78
N THR A 211 2.42 7.07 5.82
CA THR A 211 1.71 7.39 4.59
C THR A 211 0.21 7.60 4.83
N ILE A 212 -0.43 6.76 5.66
CA ILE A 212 -1.83 6.95 6.06
C ILE A 212 -2.02 8.31 6.74
N GLU A 213 -1.19 8.66 7.72
CA GLU A 213 -1.27 9.96 8.41
C GLU A 213 -1.12 11.13 7.42
N SER A 214 -0.10 11.09 6.56
CA SER A 214 0.19 12.20 5.63
C SER A 214 -0.80 12.31 4.47
N ARG A 215 -1.35 11.19 3.99
CA ARG A 215 -2.17 11.13 2.78
C ARG A 215 -3.66 11.09 3.01
N THR A 216 -4.11 10.95 4.25
CA THR A 216 -5.51 11.17 4.62
C THR A 216 -5.74 12.58 5.20
N ALA A 217 -4.68 13.32 5.52
CA ALA A 217 -4.75 14.70 5.99
C ALA A 217 -5.68 15.56 5.12
N VAL A 218 -6.40 16.50 5.75
CA VAL A 218 -7.46 17.30 5.12
C VAL A 218 -7.01 18.02 3.83
N GLY A 219 -5.75 18.46 3.77
CA GLY A 219 -5.19 19.15 2.60
C GLY A 219 -4.59 18.25 1.52
N ALA A 220 -4.64 16.92 1.67
CA ALA A 220 -4.18 16.00 0.64
C ALA A 220 -5.18 15.91 -0.53
N GLU A 221 -4.69 15.53 -1.71
CA GLU A 221 -5.50 15.37 -2.91
C GLU A 221 -6.61 14.30 -2.72
N GLU A 222 -7.75 14.48 -3.38
CA GLU A 222 -8.98 13.72 -3.14
C GLU A 222 -8.81 12.21 -3.40
N GLU A 223 -8.21 11.83 -4.53
CA GLU A 223 -8.00 10.43 -4.88
C GLU A 223 -7.05 9.73 -3.91
N ILE A 224 -5.92 10.38 -3.57
CA ILE A 224 -4.96 9.78 -2.62
C ILE A 224 -5.55 9.64 -1.22
N ARG A 225 -6.42 10.57 -0.79
CA ARG A 225 -7.18 10.43 0.46
C ARG A 225 -8.11 9.22 0.40
N LEU A 226 -8.89 9.07 -0.66
CA LEU A 226 -9.81 7.95 -0.85
C LEU A 226 -9.08 6.59 -0.76
N VAL A 227 -7.96 6.46 -1.47
CA VAL A 227 -7.18 5.21 -1.47
C VAL A 227 -6.58 4.92 -0.09
N PHE A 228 -5.99 5.92 0.58
CA PHE A 228 -5.37 5.69 1.89
C PHE A 228 -6.36 5.53 3.04
N GLN A 229 -7.59 6.05 2.92
CA GLN A 229 -8.69 5.71 3.82
C GLN A 229 -8.98 4.20 3.76
N ARG A 230 -9.14 3.65 2.56
CA ARG A 230 -9.38 2.20 2.36
C ARG A 230 -8.22 1.34 2.85
N ILE A 231 -6.98 1.75 2.58
CA ILE A 231 -5.79 1.09 3.16
C ILE A 231 -5.85 1.13 4.70
N GLY A 232 -6.19 2.28 5.29
CA GLY A 232 -6.33 2.40 6.74
C GLY A 232 -7.38 1.45 7.33
N GLU A 233 -8.54 1.32 6.67
CA GLU A 233 -9.61 0.39 7.08
C GLU A 233 -9.15 -1.07 7.02
N LEU A 234 -8.52 -1.47 5.90
CA LEU A 234 -7.95 -2.80 5.75
C LEU A 234 -6.89 -3.08 6.81
N MET A 235 -5.99 -2.12 7.08
CA MET A 235 -4.93 -2.30 8.07
C MET A 235 -5.44 -2.36 9.51
N LYS A 236 -6.55 -1.68 9.84
CA LYS A 236 -7.23 -1.86 11.13
C LYS A 236 -7.80 -3.26 11.31
N GLN A 237 -8.21 -3.92 10.23
CA GLN A 237 -8.72 -5.28 10.26
C GLN A 237 -7.56 -6.30 10.33
N GLU A 238 -6.53 -6.11 9.51
CA GLU A 238 -5.41 -7.06 9.37
C GLU A 238 -4.38 -6.98 10.51
N ALA A 239 -4.21 -5.82 11.14
CA ALA A 239 -3.26 -5.65 12.25
C ALA A 239 -3.81 -4.67 13.32
N PRO A 240 -4.92 -4.99 13.99
CA PRO A 240 -5.61 -4.10 14.91
C PRO A 240 -4.72 -3.55 16.03
N ALA A 241 -3.78 -4.31 16.57
CA ALA A 241 -2.89 -3.81 17.62
C ALA A 241 -1.87 -2.76 17.11
N LEU A 242 -1.63 -2.72 15.80
CA LEU A 242 -0.68 -1.80 15.15
C LEU A 242 -1.36 -0.60 14.49
N PHE A 243 -2.69 -0.61 14.28
CA PHE A 243 -3.45 0.47 13.63
C PHE A 243 -4.71 0.91 14.40
N GLY A 244 -5.04 0.24 15.50
CA GLY A 244 -6.23 0.52 16.31
C GLY A 244 -6.18 1.86 17.07
N ASP A 245 -5.00 2.49 17.17
CA ASP A 245 -4.84 3.81 17.78
C ASP A 245 -5.28 4.97 16.88
N TYR A 246 -5.60 4.71 15.61
CA TYR A 246 -6.08 5.74 14.70
C TYR A 246 -7.54 6.10 14.95
N VAL A 247 -7.83 7.39 15.03
CA VAL A 247 -9.19 7.96 14.97
C VAL A 247 -9.37 8.65 13.62
N VAL A 248 -10.59 8.65 13.08
CA VAL A 248 -10.92 9.33 11.83
C VAL A 248 -11.67 10.62 12.16
N GLU A 249 -11.09 11.76 11.80
CA GLU A 249 -11.64 13.11 12.01
C GLU A 249 -11.69 13.82 10.66
N ASP A 250 -12.88 14.21 10.18
CA ASP A 250 -13.08 14.84 8.86
C ASP A 250 -12.43 14.08 7.69
N GLY A 251 -12.43 12.74 7.79
CA GLY A 251 -11.79 11.83 6.81
C GLY A 251 -10.26 11.75 6.91
N ALA A 252 -9.64 12.45 7.86
CA ALA A 252 -8.22 12.33 8.18
C ALA A 252 -7.99 11.26 9.26
N TRP A 253 -7.01 10.41 9.03
CA TRP A 253 -6.61 9.36 9.96
C TRP A 253 -5.53 9.89 10.91
N VAL A 254 -5.93 10.16 12.14
CA VAL A 254 -5.08 10.74 13.19
C VAL A 254 -4.61 9.62 14.11
N PRO A 255 -3.30 9.31 14.16
CA PRO A 255 -2.79 8.29 15.09
C PRO A 255 -2.72 8.84 16.51
N GLY A 256 -3.02 7.99 17.50
CA GLY A 256 -2.74 8.26 18.89
C GLY A 256 -1.25 8.46 19.16
N TRP A 257 -0.39 7.73 18.42
CA TRP A 257 1.07 7.85 18.51
C TRP A 257 1.70 8.29 17.18
N ARG A 258 2.26 9.50 17.17
CA ARG A 258 2.93 10.10 16.01
C ARG A 258 4.43 9.78 15.99
N LYS A 259 5.02 9.81 14.80
CA LYS A 259 6.48 9.63 14.58
C LYS A 259 7.03 8.31 15.16
N VAL A 260 6.22 7.26 15.11
CA VAL A 260 6.66 5.89 15.43
C VAL A 260 7.58 5.44 14.29
#